data_AF-R4LTD6-F1
#
_entry.id   AF-R4LTD6-F1
#
_cell.length_a   1.000
_cell.length_b   1.000
_cell.length_c   1.000
_cell.angle_alpha   90.00
_cell.angle_beta   90.00
_cell.angle_gamma   90.00
#
_symmetry.space_group_name_H-M   'P 1'
#
loop_
_entity.id
_entity.type
_entity.pdbx_description
1 polymer ?
#
loop_
_entity_poly.entity_id
_entity_poly.type
_entity_poly.pdbx_seq_one_letter_code
_entity_poly.pdbx_strand_id
1 'polypeptide(L)'
;MGLTSEHRLRRASDAVMTAFYGRGPAHRYFDGCSTGGRQGLMLAQRFPADFDGILAGAPAGNEAPLVLLQAWVAVHNTDAHGRQILGPAKIPALHAAVVAACGAVIRDPRRCGFQPSSLRCPPGVDQPGCLTPAQIATVVAFYRGPAGLFNGGMPYGSEFGWIGQFVVSSGSPLNGNAGRIALTYLKYLGYPAVLPESFGLTDVRFTKATFDRLNVLGDALYNANDPDLSAFRAHGGKLIMYHGWVDPFIPPFSTIDYYRAVQQRGGAGAYTRLYLIPAGYHCLFGPESANPSEVGVPEFLQPLMDWVEHGTAPGTVDVPTVDAAFTDVLRDLDVEPFDALAPVHAAPGSLNAGYHYVGHY
;
A
#
# COMPACT_ATOMS: atom_id res chain seq x y z
N MET A 1 3.74 20.39 -3.30
CA MET A 1 3.64 18.95 -2.95
C MET A 1 3.31 18.19 -4.22
N GLY A 2 3.92 17.02 -4.43
CA GLY A 2 3.65 16.17 -5.60
C GLY A 2 4.93 15.67 -6.26
N LEU A 3 5.76 16.61 -6.74
CA LEU A 3 6.91 16.32 -7.62
C LEU A 3 8.26 16.88 -7.14
N THR A 4 8.36 18.17 -6.80
CA THR A 4 9.68 18.85 -6.75
C THR A 4 10.23 19.14 -5.36
N SER A 5 9.50 18.88 -4.27
CA SER A 5 9.91 19.30 -2.92
C SER A 5 11.20 18.60 -2.49
N GLU A 6 11.27 17.30 -2.70
CA GLU A 6 12.35 16.43 -2.28
C GLU A 6 13.60 16.69 -3.13
N HIS A 7 13.40 16.89 -4.44
CA HIS A 7 14.46 17.33 -5.37
C HIS A 7 15.11 18.65 -4.92
N ARG A 8 14.29 19.66 -4.61
CA ARG A 8 14.77 20.98 -4.17
C ARG A 8 15.47 20.91 -2.81
N LEU A 9 14.92 20.13 -1.88
CA LEU A 9 15.53 19.90 -0.57
C LEU A 9 16.91 19.26 -0.74
N ARG A 10 17.04 18.21 -1.55
CA ARG A 10 18.32 17.56 -1.84
C ARG A 10 19.35 18.56 -2.40
N ARG A 11 18.99 19.44 -3.34
CA ARG A 11 19.89 20.49 -3.84
C ARG A 11 20.36 21.45 -2.75
N ALA A 12 19.44 21.87 -1.88
CA ALA A 12 19.78 22.77 -0.77
C ALA A 12 20.70 22.07 0.23
N SER A 13 20.42 20.81 0.57
CA SER A 13 21.25 19.98 1.45
C SER A 13 22.68 19.83 0.92
N ASP A 14 22.85 19.53 -0.37
CA ASP A 14 24.18 19.43 -0.99
C ASP A 14 24.98 20.73 -0.88
N ALA A 15 24.33 21.88 -1.10
CA ALA A 15 24.97 23.19 -0.99
C ALA A 15 25.41 23.48 0.46
N VAL A 16 24.56 23.17 1.44
CA VAL A 16 24.88 23.33 2.87
C VAL A 16 26.03 22.41 3.27
N MET A 17 25.98 21.12 2.89
CA MET A 17 27.05 20.17 3.18
C MET A 17 28.36 20.59 2.54
N THR A 18 28.35 21.06 1.30
CA THR A 18 29.56 21.54 0.61
C THR A 18 30.15 22.77 1.31
N ALA A 19 29.30 23.72 1.71
CA ALA A 19 29.75 24.91 2.43
C ALA A 19 30.34 24.59 3.81
N PHE A 20 29.76 23.61 4.51
CA PHE A 20 30.16 23.25 5.87
C PHE A 20 31.37 22.29 5.92
N TYR A 21 31.39 21.26 5.08
CA TYR A 21 32.42 20.22 5.07
C TYR A 21 33.53 20.44 4.02
N GLY A 22 33.40 21.47 3.16
CA GLY A 22 34.34 21.75 2.08
C GLY A 22 34.24 20.80 0.88
N ARG A 23 33.31 19.84 0.90
CA ARG A 23 33.04 18.87 -0.18
C ARG A 23 31.59 18.40 -0.14
N GLY A 24 31.05 18.01 -1.29
CA GLY A 24 29.72 17.41 -1.38
C GLY A 24 29.69 15.96 -0.89
N PRO A 25 28.48 15.37 -0.73
CA PRO A 25 28.34 13.98 -0.33
C PRO A 25 28.90 13.02 -1.39
N ALA A 26 29.52 11.93 -0.94
CA ALA A 26 30.03 10.86 -1.83
C ALA A 26 28.88 10.01 -2.39
N HIS A 27 27.87 9.73 -1.56
CA HIS A 27 26.65 9.02 -1.91
C HIS A 27 25.44 9.72 -1.28
N ARG A 28 24.28 9.56 -1.91
CA ARG A 28 22.99 10.10 -1.49
C ARG A 28 21.96 9.00 -1.40
N TYR A 29 21.32 8.90 -0.25
CA TYR A 29 20.27 7.90 0.02
C TYR A 29 18.95 8.58 0.30
N PHE A 30 17.86 8.01 -0.21
CA PHE A 30 16.50 8.38 0.14
C PHE A 30 15.83 7.19 0.83
N ASP A 31 15.20 7.42 1.97
CA ASP A 31 14.37 6.44 2.66
C ASP A 31 13.01 7.05 2.94
N GLY A 32 11.96 6.42 2.43
CA GLY A 32 10.60 6.85 2.65
C GLY A 32 9.61 5.72 2.50
N CYS A 33 8.58 5.76 3.34
CA CYS A 33 7.45 4.85 3.28
C CYS A 33 6.13 5.58 3.00
N SER A 34 5.13 4.90 2.42
CA SER A 34 3.82 5.47 2.12
C SER A 34 3.90 6.56 1.05
N THR A 35 3.50 7.80 1.39
CA THR A 35 3.79 8.99 0.57
C THR A 35 5.30 9.16 0.33
N GLY A 36 6.13 8.79 1.32
CA GLY A 36 7.59 8.72 1.17
C GLY A 36 8.02 7.70 0.12
N GLY A 37 7.40 6.51 0.09
CA GLY A 37 7.68 5.51 -0.92
C GLY A 37 7.32 6.00 -2.32
N ARG A 38 6.18 6.69 -2.46
CA ARG A 38 5.80 7.40 -3.70
C ARG A 38 6.83 8.45 -4.10
N GLN A 39 7.31 9.26 -3.15
CA GLN A 39 8.35 10.27 -3.41
C GLN A 39 9.68 9.62 -3.85
N GLY A 40 10.08 8.50 -3.24
CA GLY A 40 11.25 7.73 -3.66
C GLY A 40 11.12 7.24 -5.10
N LEU A 41 9.97 6.65 -5.47
CA LEU A 41 9.70 6.26 -6.86
C LEU A 41 9.69 7.47 -7.81
N MET A 42 9.11 8.59 -7.38
CA MET A 42 9.08 9.83 -8.17
C MET A 42 10.48 10.36 -8.43
N LEU A 43 11.37 10.32 -7.43
CA LEU A 43 12.78 10.70 -7.59
C LEU A 43 13.49 9.78 -8.57
N ALA A 44 13.31 8.46 -8.48
CA ALA A 44 13.89 7.52 -9.43
C ALA A 44 13.42 7.79 -10.89
N GLN A 45 12.14 8.10 -11.07
CA GLN A 45 11.53 8.27 -12.40
C GLN A 45 11.78 9.65 -13.02
N ARG A 46 11.78 10.73 -12.21
CA ARG A 46 11.80 12.12 -12.70
C ARG A 46 13.10 12.87 -12.40
N PHE A 47 13.85 12.43 -11.40
CA PHE A 47 15.12 13.04 -10.98
C PHE A 47 16.20 11.98 -10.76
N PRO A 48 16.51 11.16 -11.78
CA PRO A 48 17.30 9.93 -11.63
C PRO A 48 18.74 10.11 -11.13
N ALA A 49 19.25 11.34 -11.12
CA ALA A 49 20.60 11.69 -10.64
C ALA A 49 20.61 12.27 -9.21
N ASP A 50 19.45 12.36 -8.55
CA ASP A 50 19.36 12.98 -7.22
C ASP A 50 19.84 12.08 -6.09
N PHE A 51 19.70 10.76 -6.25
CA PHE A 51 20.02 9.75 -5.24
C PHE A 51 20.67 8.52 -5.87
N ASP A 52 21.66 7.95 -5.19
CA ASP A 52 22.37 6.76 -5.61
C ASP A 52 21.66 5.49 -5.11
N GLY A 53 20.98 5.58 -3.96
CA GLY A 53 20.17 4.51 -3.38
C GLY A 53 18.82 5.01 -2.90
N ILE A 54 17.75 4.25 -3.17
CA ILE A 54 16.39 4.58 -2.74
C ILE A 54 15.75 3.37 -2.04
N LEU A 55 15.22 3.58 -0.84
CA LEU A 55 14.24 2.72 -0.19
C LEU A 55 12.84 3.28 -0.42
N ALA A 56 11.98 2.49 -1.05
CA ALA A 56 10.59 2.85 -1.32
C ALA A 56 9.63 1.87 -0.63
N GLY A 57 9.29 2.17 0.61
CA GLY A 57 8.36 1.39 1.43
C GLY A 57 6.90 1.68 1.13
N ALA A 58 6.07 0.63 1.08
CA ALA A 58 4.62 0.70 0.86
C ALA A 58 4.17 1.85 -0.07
N PRO A 59 4.72 1.95 -1.30
CA PRO A 59 4.65 3.19 -2.05
C PRO A 59 3.23 3.49 -2.53
N ALA A 60 2.76 4.72 -2.29
CA ALA A 60 1.53 5.27 -2.88
C ALA A 60 1.71 5.61 -4.38
N GLY A 61 2.30 4.71 -5.17
CA GLY A 61 2.72 4.97 -6.56
C GLY A 61 1.56 5.29 -7.50
N ASN A 62 0.42 4.64 -7.32
CA ASN A 62 -0.84 4.92 -8.05
C ASN A 62 -1.76 5.81 -7.20
N GLU A 63 -1.33 7.04 -6.87
CA GLU A 63 -2.04 7.94 -5.96
C GLU A 63 -3.47 8.25 -6.40
N ALA A 64 -3.68 8.67 -7.66
CA ALA A 64 -5.02 9.05 -8.12
C ALA A 64 -6.01 7.87 -8.12
N PRO A 65 -5.60 6.67 -8.60
CA PRO A 65 -6.40 5.45 -8.44
C PRO A 65 -6.60 5.01 -6.97
N LEU A 66 -5.60 5.17 -6.10
CA LEU A 66 -5.69 4.79 -4.68
C LEU A 66 -6.81 5.54 -3.96
N VAL A 67 -7.01 6.82 -4.30
CA VAL A 67 -8.10 7.65 -3.77
C VAL A 67 -9.48 7.06 -4.10
N LEU A 68 -9.63 6.40 -5.26
CA LEU A 68 -10.88 5.70 -5.59
C LEU A 68 -11.11 4.48 -4.70
N LEU A 69 -10.06 3.72 -4.34
CA LEU A 69 -10.18 2.65 -3.35
C LEU A 69 -10.58 3.19 -1.97
N GLN A 70 -9.97 4.28 -1.53
CA GLN A 70 -10.28 4.91 -0.23
C GLN A 70 -11.72 5.43 -0.17
N ALA A 71 -12.20 6.08 -1.24
CA ALA A 71 -13.61 6.45 -1.37
C ALA A 71 -14.52 5.21 -1.41
N TRP A 72 -14.12 4.17 -2.14
CA TRP A 72 -14.90 2.93 -2.30
C TRP A 72 -15.21 2.27 -0.97
N VAL A 73 -14.19 2.05 -0.12
CA VAL A 73 -14.38 1.38 1.17
C VAL A 73 -15.22 2.22 2.14
N ALA A 74 -15.06 3.54 2.15
CA ALA A 74 -15.89 4.42 2.98
C ALA A 74 -17.36 4.42 2.55
N VAL A 75 -17.62 4.54 1.23
CA VAL A 75 -18.98 4.54 0.66
C VAL A 75 -19.66 3.17 0.85
N HIS A 76 -18.96 2.06 0.60
CA HIS A 76 -19.54 0.71 0.73
C HIS A 76 -19.78 0.26 2.17
N ASN A 77 -19.24 0.99 3.16
CA ASN A 77 -19.58 0.79 4.56
C ASN A 77 -20.73 1.68 5.05
N THR A 78 -21.33 2.49 4.18
CA THR A 78 -22.32 3.50 4.56
C THR A 78 -23.70 3.14 3.97
N ASP A 79 -24.72 3.08 4.83
CA ASP A 79 -26.10 2.81 4.43
C ASP A 79 -26.79 4.07 3.84
N ALA A 80 -28.02 3.92 3.36
CA ALA A 80 -28.79 5.00 2.76
C ALA A 80 -29.08 6.19 3.71
N HIS A 81 -28.89 6.01 5.02
CA HIS A 81 -29.08 7.02 6.06
C HIS A 81 -27.74 7.59 6.57
N GLY A 82 -26.62 7.26 5.91
CA GLY A 82 -25.29 7.73 6.32
C GLY A 82 -24.68 6.96 7.50
N ARG A 83 -25.25 5.80 7.87
CA ARG A 83 -24.80 5.01 9.02
C ARG A 83 -23.91 3.85 8.60
N GLN A 84 -22.97 3.51 9.47
CA GLN A 84 -22.06 2.38 9.25
C GLN A 84 -22.78 1.03 9.21
N ILE A 85 -22.45 0.19 8.21
CA ILE A 85 -22.97 -1.17 8.03
C ILE A 85 -22.16 -2.19 8.84
N LEU A 86 -20.83 -2.16 8.70
CA LEU A 86 -19.86 -2.99 9.40
C LEU A 86 -19.13 -2.16 10.46
N GLY A 87 -19.44 -2.39 11.73
CA GLY A 87 -18.82 -1.72 12.86
C GLY A 87 -17.61 -2.43 13.47
N PRO A 88 -16.83 -1.73 14.31
CA PRO A 88 -15.58 -2.26 14.89
C PRO A 88 -15.79 -3.54 15.72
N ALA A 89 -16.95 -3.73 16.35
CA ALA A 89 -17.28 -4.93 17.12
C ALA A 89 -17.24 -6.24 16.30
N LYS A 90 -17.31 -6.16 14.97
CA LYS A 90 -17.26 -7.31 14.06
C LYS A 90 -15.83 -7.73 13.69
N ILE A 91 -14.87 -6.81 13.80
CA ILE A 91 -13.52 -6.98 13.29
C ILE A 91 -12.77 -8.14 13.96
N PRO A 92 -12.84 -8.36 15.28
CA PRO A 92 -12.14 -9.49 15.91
C PRO A 92 -12.60 -10.85 15.38
N ALA A 93 -13.91 -11.06 15.22
CA ALA A 93 -14.45 -12.32 14.72
C ALA A 93 -14.11 -12.54 13.23
N LEU A 94 -14.15 -11.48 12.43
CA LEU A 94 -13.74 -11.52 11.03
C LEU A 94 -12.26 -11.88 10.90
N HIS A 95 -11.38 -11.16 11.60
CA HIS A 95 -9.94 -11.41 11.55
C HIS A 95 -9.58 -12.83 12.01
N ALA A 96 -10.19 -13.30 13.11
CA ALA A 96 -9.97 -14.66 13.60
C ALA A 96 -10.35 -15.72 12.55
N ALA A 97 -11.46 -15.53 11.83
CA ALA A 97 -11.87 -16.44 10.76
C ALA A 97 -10.94 -16.40 9.54
N VAL A 98 -10.42 -15.22 9.20
CA VAL A 98 -9.41 -15.04 8.15
C VAL A 98 -8.13 -15.77 8.52
N VAL A 99 -7.59 -15.52 9.72
CA VAL A 99 -6.37 -16.19 10.21
C VAL A 99 -6.54 -17.71 10.30
N ALA A 100 -7.71 -18.19 10.75
CA ALA A 100 -8.01 -19.63 10.77
C ALA A 100 -8.00 -20.26 9.38
N ALA A 101 -8.41 -19.52 8.34
CA ALA A 101 -8.43 -20.01 6.96
C ALA A 101 -7.08 -19.83 6.23
N CYS A 102 -6.35 -18.76 6.52
CA CYS A 102 -5.16 -18.34 5.76
C CYS A 102 -3.83 -18.66 6.47
N GLY A 103 -3.87 -18.98 7.76
CA GLY A 103 -2.70 -19.12 8.63
C GLY A 103 -2.37 -17.83 9.39
N ALA A 104 -1.67 -17.97 10.53
CA ALA A 104 -1.30 -16.85 11.41
C ALA A 104 -0.31 -15.87 10.78
N VAL A 105 0.63 -16.36 9.95
CA VAL A 105 1.56 -15.53 9.18
C VAL A 105 1.16 -15.61 7.71
N ILE A 106 0.34 -14.66 7.27
CA ILE A 106 -0.14 -14.60 5.89
C ILE A 106 1.00 -14.13 4.98
N ARG A 107 1.53 -15.07 4.18
CA ARG A 107 2.64 -14.85 3.25
C ARG A 107 2.22 -14.38 1.85
N ASP A 108 0.97 -14.63 1.46
CA ASP A 108 0.37 -14.10 0.23
C ASP A 108 -1.15 -14.31 0.33
N PRO A 109 -1.96 -13.25 0.52
CA PRO A 109 -3.40 -13.36 0.71
C PRO A 109 -4.12 -13.92 -0.53
N ARG A 110 -3.52 -13.85 -1.72
CA ARG A 110 -4.10 -14.40 -2.97
C ARG A 110 -4.14 -15.93 -2.94
N ARG A 111 -3.30 -16.56 -2.13
CA ARG A 111 -3.24 -18.02 -1.92
C ARG A 111 -4.28 -18.52 -0.92
N CYS A 112 -5.06 -17.62 -0.32
CA CYS A 112 -6.11 -17.98 0.63
C CYS A 112 -7.50 -17.87 -0.04
N GLY A 113 -8.34 -18.89 0.15
CA GLY A 113 -9.69 -18.96 -0.40
C GLY A 113 -10.80 -18.50 0.55
N PHE A 114 -10.47 -17.72 1.61
CA PHE A 114 -11.43 -17.32 2.64
C PHE A 114 -12.68 -16.65 2.07
N GLN A 115 -13.86 -17.09 2.52
CA GLN A 115 -15.14 -16.52 2.14
C GLN A 115 -15.84 -15.90 3.36
N PRO A 116 -16.21 -14.61 3.34
CA PRO A 116 -16.93 -13.98 4.46
C PRO A 116 -18.28 -14.64 4.78
N SER A 117 -18.86 -15.38 3.83
CA SER A 117 -20.08 -16.16 4.05
C SER A 117 -19.94 -17.27 5.10
N SER A 118 -18.72 -17.68 5.44
CA SER A 118 -18.46 -18.63 6.54
C SER A 118 -18.90 -18.08 7.91
N LEU A 119 -19.01 -16.75 8.05
CA LEU A 119 -19.43 -16.07 9.28
C LEU A 119 -20.89 -15.66 9.28
N ARG A 120 -21.73 -16.18 8.38
CA ARG A 120 -23.13 -15.76 8.27
C ARG A 120 -23.90 -15.91 9.58
N CYS A 121 -24.53 -14.82 10.03
CA CYS A 121 -25.43 -14.85 11.18
C CYS A 121 -26.68 -15.72 10.91
N PRO A 122 -27.26 -16.35 11.95
CA PRO A 122 -28.61 -16.89 11.87
C PRO A 122 -29.62 -15.83 11.43
N PRO A 123 -30.74 -16.21 10.77
CA PRO A 123 -31.77 -15.26 10.37
C PRO A 123 -32.27 -14.39 11.54
N GLY A 124 -32.31 -13.07 11.33
CA GLY A 124 -32.75 -12.10 12.34
C GLY A 124 -31.75 -11.81 13.46
N VAL A 125 -30.56 -12.38 13.42
CA VAL A 125 -29.51 -12.18 14.43
C VAL A 125 -28.43 -11.22 13.90
N ASP A 126 -28.02 -10.27 14.73
CA ASP A 126 -26.84 -9.41 14.51
C ASP A 126 -26.04 -9.34 15.81
N GLN A 127 -24.94 -10.08 15.89
CA GLN A 127 -24.11 -10.22 17.10
C GLN A 127 -22.62 -10.12 16.74
N PRO A 128 -21.73 -9.69 17.66
CA PRO A 128 -20.30 -9.46 17.34
C PRO A 128 -19.58 -10.62 16.63
N GLY A 129 -19.96 -11.87 16.93
CA GLY A 129 -19.33 -13.09 16.38
C GLY A 129 -19.77 -13.53 14.98
N CYS A 130 -20.65 -12.80 14.30
CA CYS A 130 -21.16 -13.19 12.97
C CYS A 130 -21.41 -11.97 12.08
N LEU A 131 -21.65 -12.19 10.79
CA LEU A 131 -21.94 -11.16 9.80
C LEU A 131 -23.34 -11.32 9.19
N THR A 132 -24.13 -10.25 9.20
CA THR A 132 -25.41 -10.19 8.47
C THR A 132 -25.16 -10.21 6.95
N PRO A 133 -26.18 -10.48 6.11
CA PRO A 133 -26.02 -10.44 4.65
C PRO A 133 -25.46 -9.11 4.12
N ALA A 134 -25.87 -7.97 4.69
CA ALA A 134 -25.36 -6.66 4.32
C ALA A 134 -23.88 -6.49 4.72
N GLN A 135 -23.52 -6.92 5.94
CA GLN A 135 -22.13 -6.90 6.41
C GLN A 135 -21.22 -7.79 5.56
N ILE A 136 -21.69 -8.98 5.15
CA ILE A 136 -20.97 -9.86 4.22
C ILE A 136 -20.72 -9.15 2.88
N ALA A 137 -21.75 -8.51 2.31
CA ALA A 137 -21.62 -7.80 1.04
C ALA A 137 -20.61 -6.64 1.15
N THR A 138 -20.63 -5.88 2.25
CA THR A 138 -19.64 -4.83 2.54
C THR A 138 -18.22 -5.39 2.64
N VAL A 139 -18.01 -6.49 3.37
CA VAL A 139 -16.69 -7.13 3.49
C VAL A 139 -16.19 -7.65 2.13
N VAL A 140 -17.07 -8.25 1.33
CA VAL A 140 -16.72 -8.67 -0.05
C VAL A 140 -16.31 -7.47 -0.91
N ALA A 141 -17.01 -6.34 -0.79
CA ALA A 141 -16.67 -5.11 -1.51
C ALA A 141 -15.30 -4.56 -1.09
N PHE A 142 -14.93 -4.68 0.19
CA PHE A 142 -13.60 -4.27 0.67
C PHE A 142 -12.49 -5.13 0.07
N TYR A 143 -12.62 -6.46 0.14
CA TYR A 143 -11.58 -7.38 -0.35
C TYR A 143 -11.38 -7.31 -1.87
N ARG A 144 -12.46 -7.07 -2.63
CA ARG A 144 -12.39 -6.95 -4.09
C ARG A 144 -11.90 -5.58 -4.56
N GLY A 145 -12.24 -4.51 -3.83
CA GLY A 145 -11.98 -3.14 -4.25
C GLY A 145 -12.80 -2.71 -5.47
N PRO A 146 -12.58 -1.48 -5.97
CA PRO A 146 -13.28 -0.96 -7.14
C PRO A 146 -12.69 -1.57 -8.43
N ALA A 147 -13.31 -2.63 -8.92
CA ALA A 147 -12.83 -3.39 -10.08
C ALA A 147 -12.50 -2.49 -11.29
N GLY A 148 -11.27 -2.61 -11.80
CA GLY A 148 -10.78 -1.84 -12.94
C GLY A 148 -10.45 -0.38 -12.65
N LEU A 149 -10.57 0.08 -11.38
CA LEU A 149 -10.25 1.44 -10.96
C LEU A 149 -9.11 1.48 -9.93
N PHE A 150 -8.77 0.34 -9.32
CA PHE A 150 -7.55 0.13 -8.55
C PHE A 150 -7.12 -1.35 -8.62
N ASN A 151 -5.83 -1.63 -8.37
CA ASN A 151 -5.29 -2.99 -8.33
C ASN A 151 -5.77 -3.69 -7.04
N GLY A 152 -6.92 -4.37 -7.12
CA GLY A 152 -7.49 -5.15 -6.02
C GLY A 152 -8.12 -4.31 -4.91
N GLY A 153 -8.44 -4.97 -3.80
CA GLY A 153 -9.00 -4.37 -2.59
C GLY A 153 -8.11 -4.57 -1.37
N MET A 154 -8.71 -4.53 -0.18
CA MET A 154 -7.99 -4.77 1.08
C MET A 154 -7.47 -6.21 1.14
N PRO A 155 -6.26 -6.47 1.64
CA PRO A 155 -5.73 -7.83 1.75
C PRO A 155 -6.31 -8.58 2.96
N TYR A 156 -6.50 -9.90 2.86
CA TYR A 156 -6.79 -10.76 4.00
C TYR A 156 -5.71 -10.61 5.07
N GLY A 157 -6.13 -10.42 6.33
CA GLY A 157 -5.25 -10.20 7.47
C GLY A 157 -5.11 -8.74 7.87
N SER A 158 -5.63 -7.81 7.06
CA SER A 158 -5.55 -6.36 7.33
C SER A 158 -6.67 -5.82 8.21
N GLU A 159 -7.60 -6.68 8.67
CA GLU A 159 -8.90 -6.28 9.19
C GLU A 159 -8.82 -5.36 10.42
N PHE A 160 -7.86 -5.61 11.32
CA PHE A 160 -7.63 -4.73 12.47
C PHE A 160 -7.19 -3.33 12.05
N GLY A 161 -6.46 -3.21 10.94
CA GLY A 161 -6.04 -1.94 10.36
C GLY A 161 -7.18 -1.13 9.72
N TRP A 162 -8.38 -1.70 9.56
CA TRP A 162 -9.53 -0.96 9.04
C TRP A 162 -10.15 -0.02 10.07
N ILE A 163 -9.91 -0.30 11.36
CA ILE A 163 -10.42 0.49 12.47
C ILE A 163 -9.78 1.89 12.42
N GLY A 164 -10.61 2.93 12.46
CA GLY A 164 -10.20 4.34 12.31
C GLY A 164 -10.07 4.81 10.86
N GLN A 165 -10.03 3.90 9.88
CA GLN A 165 -9.93 4.23 8.46
C GLN A 165 -11.29 4.37 7.79
N PHE A 166 -12.02 3.26 7.70
CA PHE A 166 -13.36 3.18 7.11
C PHE A 166 -14.29 2.28 7.93
N VAL A 167 -13.78 1.70 9.03
CA VAL A 167 -14.58 1.12 10.12
C VAL A 167 -14.30 1.98 11.35
N VAL A 168 -15.30 2.71 11.85
CA VAL A 168 -15.09 3.77 12.84
C VAL A 168 -16.06 3.68 14.02
N SER A 169 -15.61 4.06 15.21
CA SER A 169 -16.45 4.10 16.42
C SER A 169 -17.51 5.20 16.37
N SER A 170 -17.33 6.23 15.54
CA SER A 170 -18.31 7.30 15.35
C SER A 170 -19.57 6.85 14.61
N GLY A 171 -19.54 5.70 13.94
CA GLY A 171 -20.64 5.21 13.11
C GLY A 171 -20.78 5.91 11.76
N SER A 172 -19.85 6.80 11.37
CA SER A 172 -19.85 7.51 10.08
C SER A 172 -18.54 7.26 9.32
N PRO A 173 -18.47 6.21 8.46
CA PRO A 173 -17.27 5.82 7.72
C PRO A 173 -16.71 6.91 6.82
N LEU A 174 -17.58 7.77 6.29
CA LEU A 174 -17.19 8.88 5.42
C LEU A 174 -16.26 9.89 6.11
N ASN A 175 -16.34 9.98 7.45
CA ASN A 175 -15.49 10.84 8.28
C ASN A 175 -14.25 10.12 8.81
N GLY A 176 -14.09 8.83 8.52
CA GLY A 176 -12.86 8.08 8.83
C GLY A 176 -11.67 8.59 8.00
N ASN A 177 -10.46 8.17 8.36
CA ASN A 177 -9.24 8.64 7.71
C ASN A 177 -9.23 8.40 6.19
N ALA A 178 -9.64 7.21 5.73
CA ALA A 178 -9.72 6.90 4.30
C ALA A 178 -10.70 7.84 3.57
N GLY A 179 -11.89 8.07 4.16
CA GLY A 179 -12.87 9.00 3.60
C GLY A 179 -12.35 10.44 3.54
N ARG A 180 -11.72 10.92 4.61
CA ARG A 180 -11.15 12.28 4.68
C ARG A 180 -10.03 12.49 3.68
N ILE A 181 -9.11 11.53 3.53
CA ILE A 181 -8.03 11.60 2.53
C ILE A 181 -8.64 11.66 1.13
N ALA A 182 -9.56 10.74 0.81
CA ALA A 182 -10.19 10.69 -0.49
C ALA A 182 -10.95 11.98 -0.84
N LEU A 183 -11.74 12.50 0.09
CA LEU A 183 -12.51 13.73 -0.11
C LEU A 183 -11.59 14.93 -0.33
N THR A 184 -10.51 15.03 0.45
CA THR A 184 -9.53 16.12 0.33
C THR A 184 -8.84 16.08 -1.04
N TYR A 185 -8.37 14.91 -1.47
CA TYR A 185 -7.76 14.77 -2.78
C TYR A 185 -8.76 15.12 -3.89
N LEU A 186 -9.97 14.55 -3.87
CA LEU A 186 -10.98 14.80 -4.89
C LEU A 186 -11.40 16.26 -4.97
N LYS A 187 -11.52 16.95 -3.83
CA LYS A 187 -11.92 18.37 -3.81
C LYS A 187 -10.82 19.31 -4.31
N TYR A 188 -9.57 19.06 -3.92
CA TYR A 188 -8.52 20.08 -4.02
C TYR A 188 -7.35 19.72 -4.92
N LEU A 189 -7.15 18.45 -5.26
CA LEU A 189 -5.94 17.97 -5.95
C LEU A 189 -6.23 17.19 -7.25
N GLY A 190 -7.28 16.36 -7.26
CA GLY A 190 -7.55 15.42 -8.34
C GLY A 190 -8.08 16.05 -9.64
N TYR A 191 -8.47 17.32 -9.62
CA TYR A 191 -8.99 18.04 -10.77
C TYR A 191 -8.37 19.44 -10.90
N PRO A 192 -8.27 20.00 -12.12
CA PRO A 192 -7.75 21.36 -12.32
C PRO A 192 -8.59 22.45 -11.65
N ALA A 193 -9.88 22.18 -11.42
CA ALA A 193 -10.80 23.06 -10.73
C ALA A 193 -11.25 22.42 -9.42
N VAL A 194 -11.36 23.25 -8.37
CA VAL A 194 -11.91 22.84 -7.09
C VAL A 194 -13.37 22.44 -7.26
N LEU A 195 -13.75 21.29 -6.71
CA LEU A 195 -15.14 20.84 -6.75
C LEU A 195 -16.01 21.68 -5.81
N PRO A 196 -17.33 21.80 -6.06
CA PRO A 196 -18.24 22.56 -5.20
C PRO A 196 -18.16 22.13 -3.73
N GLU A 197 -18.41 23.06 -2.80
CA GLU A 197 -18.40 22.75 -1.36
C GLU A 197 -19.36 21.61 -1.00
N SER A 198 -20.50 21.55 -1.70
CA SER A 198 -21.52 20.50 -1.56
C SER A 198 -21.08 19.11 -1.99
N PHE A 199 -19.97 18.97 -2.72
CA PHE A 199 -19.46 17.67 -3.15
C PHE A 199 -19.06 16.81 -1.94
N GLY A 200 -19.57 15.59 -1.88
CA GLY A 200 -19.26 14.58 -0.88
C GLY A 200 -18.80 13.26 -1.50
N LEU A 201 -18.34 12.33 -0.65
CA LEU A 201 -17.91 11.01 -1.12
C LEU A 201 -19.03 10.19 -1.77
N THR A 202 -20.29 10.43 -1.38
CA THR A 202 -21.46 9.80 -1.99
C THR A 202 -21.73 10.27 -3.42
N ASP A 203 -21.13 11.38 -3.85
CA ASP A 203 -21.23 11.88 -5.23
C ASP A 203 -20.22 11.21 -6.18
N VAL A 204 -19.23 10.50 -5.62
CA VAL A 204 -18.19 9.83 -6.41
C VAL A 204 -18.82 8.75 -7.29
N ARG A 205 -18.53 8.84 -8.58
CA ARG A 205 -18.93 7.82 -9.56
C ARG A 205 -17.75 6.89 -9.80
N PHE A 206 -17.86 5.63 -9.39
CA PHE A 206 -16.85 4.60 -9.64
C PHE A 206 -16.94 4.10 -11.08
N THR A 207 -16.41 4.89 -12.02
CA THR A 207 -16.45 4.61 -13.45
C THR A 207 -15.08 4.83 -14.08
N LYS A 208 -14.85 4.20 -15.24
CA LYS A 208 -13.64 4.45 -16.04
C LYS A 208 -13.48 5.92 -16.39
N ALA A 209 -14.56 6.64 -16.69
CA ALA A 209 -14.50 8.07 -17.00
C ALA A 209 -13.96 8.91 -15.83
N THR A 210 -14.37 8.59 -14.59
CA THR A 210 -13.82 9.23 -13.39
C THR A 210 -12.34 8.91 -13.23
N PHE A 211 -11.98 7.63 -13.39
CA PHE A 211 -10.58 7.19 -13.35
C PHE A 211 -9.72 7.90 -14.38
N ASP A 212 -10.12 7.93 -15.65
CA ASP A 212 -9.39 8.60 -16.73
C ASP A 212 -9.21 10.08 -16.42
N ARG A 213 -10.26 10.74 -15.92
CA ARG A 213 -10.22 12.17 -15.58
C ARG A 213 -9.27 12.48 -14.43
N LEU A 214 -9.23 11.63 -13.39
CA LEU A 214 -8.32 11.79 -12.26
C LEU A 214 -6.85 11.61 -12.67
N ASN A 215 -6.58 10.65 -13.56
CA ASN A 215 -5.21 10.37 -13.99
C ASN A 215 -4.61 11.46 -14.88
N VAL A 216 -5.39 12.38 -15.46
CA VAL A 216 -4.83 13.54 -16.18
C VAL A 216 -3.88 14.36 -15.31
N LEU A 217 -4.31 14.72 -14.09
CA LEU A 217 -3.42 15.39 -13.12
C LEU A 217 -2.58 14.40 -12.33
N GLY A 218 -3.13 13.20 -12.07
CA GLY A 218 -2.42 12.09 -11.46
C GLY A 218 -1.06 11.85 -12.12
N ASP A 219 -1.04 11.53 -13.41
CA ASP A 219 0.17 11.19 -14.16
C ASP A 219 1.12 12.39 -14.33
N ALA A 220 0.57 13.61 -14.34
CA ALA A 220 1.36 14.82 -14.47
C ALA A 220 2.11 15.18 -13.18
N LEU A 221 1.55 14.89 -11.99
CA LEU A 221 2.02 15.48 -10.73
C LEU A 221 2.17 14.51 -9.54
N TYR A 222 1.37 13.44 -9.49
CA TYR A 222 1.16 12.69 -8.25
C TYR A 222 1.54 11.21 -8.37
N ASN A 223 1.14 10.55 -9.46
CA ASN A 223 1.44 9.16 -9.73
C ASN A 223 2.95 8.99 -9.98
N ALA A 224 3.54 8.03 -9.29
CA ALA A 224 4.93 7.60 -9.42
C ALA A 224 4.95 6.16 -9.93
N ASN A 225 4.36 5.94 -11.10
CA ASN A 225 4.08 4.62 -11.67
C ASN A 225 4.70 4.41 -13.05
N ASP A 226 5.64 5.26 -13.49
CA ASP A 226 6.39 5.04 -14.73
C ASP A 226 7.38 3.88 -14.56
N PRO A 227 7.23 2.75 -15.27
CA PRO A 227 8.09 1.59 -15.08
C PRO A 227 9.45 1.75 -15.78
N ASP A 228 9.65 2.80 -16.58
CA ASP A 228 10.94 3.08 -17.19
C ASP A 228 11.91 3.71 -16.19
N LEU A 229 12.76 2.86 -15.61
CA LEU A 229 13.84 3.28 -14.72
C LEU A 229 15.22 3.26 -15.41
N SER A 230 15.26 3.32 -16.75
CA SER A 230 16.51 3.23 -17.51
C SER A 230 17.48 4.38 -17.22
N ALA A 231 16.97 5.59 -17.02
CA ALA A 231 17.79 6.74 -16.65
C ALA A 231 18.37 6.60 -15.24
N PHE A 232 17.57 6.14 -14.27
CA PHE A 232 18.04 5.84 -12.91
C PHE A 232 19.16 4.79 -12.92
N ARG A 233 18.96 3.71 -13.69
CA ARG A 233 20.00 2.69 -13.92
C ARG A 233 21.26 3.26 -14.55
N ALA A 234 21.12 4.11 -15.58
CA ALA A 234 22.27 4.71 -16.29
C ALA A 234 23.12 5.60 -15.37
N HIS A 235 22.52 6.18 -14.33
CA HIS A 235 23.22 6.90 -13.27
C HIS A 235 23.77 5.99 -12.15
N GLY A 236 23.63 4.68 -12.26
CA GLY A 236 24.13 3.71 -11.27
C GLY A 236 23.18 3.42 -10.10
N GLY A 237 22.00 4.05 -10.09
CA GLY A 237 21.06 4.02 -8.97
C GLY A 237 20.58 2.62 -8.60
N LYS A 238 20.40 2.38 -7.29
CA LYS A 238 19.82 1.14 -6.72
C LYS A 238 18.51 1.43 -6.01
N LEU A 239 17.52 0.56 -6.21
CA LEU A 239 16.18 0.69 -5.62
C LEU A 239 15.81 -0.58 -4.87
N ILE A 240 15.52 -0.46 -3.58
CA ILE A 240 14.83 -1.50 -2.82
C ILE A 240 13.42 -1.00 -2.52
N MET A 241 12.44 -1.76 -2.97
CA MET A 241 11.05 -1.61 -2.58
C MET A 241 10.73 -2.63 -1.50
N TYR A 242 9.91 -2.25 -0.52
CA TYR A 242 9.34 -3.20 0.43
C TYR A 242 7.86 -2.90 0.66
N HIS A 243 7.06 -3.92 0.92
CA HIS A 243 5.63 -3.75 1.17
C HIS A 243 5.10 -4.86 2.07
N GLY A 244 4.31 -4.49 3.08
CA GLY A 244 3.59 -5.46 3.89
C GLY A 244 2.47 -6.17 3.13
N TRP A 245 2.35 -7.48 3.28
CA TRP A 245 1.28 -8.26 2.62
C TRP A 245 -0.13 -7.92 3.12
N VAL A 246 -0.25 -7.41 4.33
CA VAL A 246 -1.53 -7.11 4.99
C VAL A 246 -1.72 -5.60 5.22
N ASP A 247 -1.11 -4.77 4.36
CA ASP A 247 -1.24 -3.32 4.42
C ASP A 247 -2.72 -2.87 4.25
N PRO A 248 -3.34 -2.25 5.27
CA PRO A 248 -4.74 -1.82 5.26
C PRO A 248 -4.98 -0.46 4.58
N PHE A 249 -3.92 0.29 4.26
CA PHE A 249 -4.03 1.66 3.74
C PHE A 249 -3.68 1.72 2.26
N ILE A 250 -2.65 0.97 1.87
CA ILE A 250 -2.18 0.85 0.49
C ILE A 250 -2.01 -0.65 0.20
N PRO A 251 -2.99 -1.33 -0.42
CA PRO A 251 -2.82 -2.74 -0.71
C PRO A 251 -1.60 -3.01 -1.61
N PRO A 252 -0.81 -4.07 -1.34
CA PRO A 252 0.47 -4.32 -2.02
C PRO A 252 0.31 -4.68 -3.51
N PHE A 253 -0.90 -4.96 -3.95
CA PHE A 253 -1.24 -5.37 -5.31
C PHE A 253 -0.79 -4.37 -6.39
N SER A 254 -0.91 -3.06 -6.13
CA SER A 254 -0.41 -2.03 -7.05
C SER A 254 1.12 -2.02 -7.15
N THR A 255 1.80 -2.26 -6.03
CA THR A 255 3.27 -2.37 -5.97
C THR A 255 3.76 -3.61 -6.71
N ILE A 256 3.07 -4.75 -6.54
CA ILE A 256 3.37 -6.00 -7.25
C ILE A 256 3.29 -5.80 -8.76
N ASP A 257 2.21 -5.17 -9.23
CA ASP A 257 2.03 -4.98 -10.66
C ASP A 257 2.99 -3.94 -11.25
N TYR A 258 3.28 -2.85 -10.53
CA TYR A 258 4.32 -1.90 -10.92
C TYR A 258 5.67 -2.59 -11.04
N TYR A 259 6.05 -3.36 -10.02
CA TYR A 259 7.31 -4.06 -10.04
C TYR A 259 7.38 -5.10 -11.16
N ARG A 260 6.27 -5.81 -11.46
CA ARG A 260 6.18 -6.68 -12.64
C ARG A 260 6.53 -5.94 -13.92
N ALA A 261 5.99 -4.74 -14.13
CA ALA A 261 6.28 -3.94 -15.33
C ALA A 261 7.74 -3.46 -15.39
N VAL A 262 8.30 -3.07 -14.25
CA VAL A 262 9.75 -2.78 -14.13
C VAL A 262 10.59 -4.00 -14.49
N GLN A 263 10.20 -5.21 -14.01
CA GLN A 263 10.89 -6.45 -14.33
C GLN A 263 10.83 -6.77 -15.83
N GLN A 264 9.67 -6.59 -16.48
CA GLN A 264 9.50 -6.80 -17.93
C GLN A 264 10.37 -5.87 -18.77
N ARG A 265 10.71 -4.67 -18.25
CA ARG A 265 11.62 -3.72 -18.90
C ARG A 265 13.11 -3.97 -18.57
N GLY A 266 13.43 -5.07 -17.89
CA GLY A 266 14.81 -5.45 -17.55
C GLY A 266 15.34 -4.84 -16.25
N GLY A 267 14.46 -4.38 -15.36
CA GLY A 267 14.83 -3.84 -14.04
C GLY A 267 15.16 -4.89 -12.98
N ALA A 268 14.58 -6.08 -13.11
CA ALA A 268 14.61 -7.16 -12.12
C ALA A 268 16.03 -7.55 -11.71
N GLY A 269 16.36 -7.46 -10.43
CA GLY A 269 17.58 -8.03 -9.84
C GLY A 269 18.90 -7.36 -10.25
N ALA A 270 18.92 -6.57 -11.33
CA ALA A 270 20.09 -5.84 -11.81
C ALA A 270 20.36 -4.56 -11.01
N TYR A 271 19.28 -3.84 -10.66
CA TYR A 271 19.35 -2.60 -9.88
C TYR A 271 18.07 -2.33 -9.07
N THR A 272 17.05 -3.17 -9.20
CA THR A 272 15.86 -3.12 -8.35
C THR A 272 15.60 -4.44 -7.62
N ARG A 273 15.09 -4.35 -6.39
CA ARG A 273 14.58 -5.48 -5.58
C ARG A 273 13.24 -5.08 -4.96
N LEU A 274 12.31 -6.03 -4.85
CA LEU A 274 11.08 -5.88 -4.08
C LEU A 274 11.04 -6.96 -3.00
N TYR A 275 10.73 -6.59 -1.76
CA TYR A 275 10.48 -7.52 -0.65
C TYR A 275 9.04 -7.40 -0.20
N LEU A 276 8.30 -8.51 -0.22
CA LEU A 276 6.93 -8.55 0.30
C LEU A 276 6.91 -9.23 1.66
N ILE A 277 6.61 -8.45 2.69
CA ILE A 277 6.81 -8.84 4.07
C ILE A 277 5.57 -9.58 4.59
N PRO A 278 5.68 -10.87 4.96
CA PRO A 278 4.55 -11.65 5.48
C PRO A 278 3.93 -11.02 6.71
N ALA A 279 2.60 -10.92 6.76
CA ALA A 279 1.86 -10.26 7.84
C ALA A 279 2.31 -8.81 8.17
N GLY A 280 3.15 -8.20 7.33
CA GLY A 280 3.56 -6.81 7.45
C GLY A 280 2.37 -5.90 7.16
N TYR A 281 2.16 -4.94 8.06
CA TYR A 281 1.15 -3.88 7.91
C TYR A 281 1.75 -2.68 7.16
N HIS A 282 1.05 -1.55 7.19
CA HIS A 282 1.49 -0.32 6.54
C HIS A 282 2.83 0.16 7.10
N CYS A 283 3.82 0.31 6.21
CA CYS A 283 5.19 0.63 6.60
C CYS A 283 5.81 -0.34 7.61
N LEU A 284 5.27 -1.57 7.67
CA LEU A 284 5.69 -2.62 8.59
C LEU A 284 5.37 -2.33 10.08
N PHE A 285 4.54 -1.33 10.36
CA PHE A 285 4.03 -1.06 11.72
C PHE A 285 2.65 -1.70 11.91
N GLY A 286 2.49 -2.51 12.96
CA GLY A 286 1.22 -3.15 13.28
C GLY A 286 0.11 -2.14 13.66
N PRO A 287 -1.16 -2.59 13.70
CA PRO A 287 -2.24 -1.73 14.16
C PRO A 287 -2.12 -1.51 15.69
N GLU A 288 -2.21 -0.26 16.13
CA GLU A 288 -2.14 0.14 17.56
C GLU A 288 -3.11 -0.61 18.49
N SER A 289 -4.16 -1.24 17.93
CA SER A 289 -5.32 -1.74 18.69
C SER A 289 -5.34 -3.24 19.00
N ALA A 290 -4.41 -4.05 18.47
CA ALA A 290 -4.07 -5.41 18.94
C ALA A 290 -3.37 -6.23 17.84
N ASN A 291 -2.15 -6.68 18.09
CA ASN A 291 -1.65 -7.95 17.58
C ASN A 291 -0.65 -8.53 18.60
N PRO A 292 -0.77 -9.79 19.06
CA PRO A 292 0.24 -10.39 19.95
C PRO A 292 1.59 -10.65 19.25
N SER A 293 1.69 -10.43 17.94
CA SER A 293 2.92 -10.58 17.17
C SER A 293 3.00 -9.49 16.11
N GLU A 294 3.88 -8.51 16.30
CA GLU A 294 4.21 -7.53 15.28
C GLU A 294 5.33 -8.04 14.39
N VAL A 295 5.35 -7.61 13.13
CA VAL A 295 6.52 -7.82 12.29
C VAL A 295 7.51 -6.72 12.64
N GLY A 296 8.68 -7.09 13.15
CA GLY A 296 9.78 -6.15 13.38
C GLY A 296 10.22 -5.51 12.06
N VAL A 297 10.72 -4.28 12.17
CA VAL A 297 11.16 -3.50 11.00
C VAL A 297 12.49 -4.09 10.49
N PRO A 298 12.54 -4.71 9.30
CA PRO A 298 13.78 -5.20 8.73
C PRO A 298 14.71 -4.04 8.38
N GLU A 299 16.01 -4.23 8.57
CA GLU A 299 17.02 -3.23 8.22
C GLU A 299 17.34 -3.30 6.72
N PHE A 300 16.89 -2.31 5.96
CA PHE A 300 17.09 -2.23 4.51
C PHE A 300 18.14 -1.21 4.06
N LEU A 301 18.55 -0.26 4.92
CA LEU A 301 19.50 0.78 4.56
C LEU A 301 20.90 0.22 4.39
N GLN A 302 21.38 -0.60 5.34
CA GLN A 302 22.71 -1.20 5.21
C GLN A 302 22.85 -2.06 3.93
N PRO A 303 21.93 -2.98 3.59
CA PRO A 303 22.00 -3.71 2.32
C PRO A 303 21.90 -2.82 1.08
N LEU A 304 21.17 -1.70 1.14
CA LEU A 304 21.16 -0.73 0.04
C LEU A 304 22.51 -0.04 -0.13
N MET A 305 23.15 0.38 0.99
CA MET A 305 24.48 0.98 0.97
C MET A 305 25.51 0.02 0.40
N ASP A 306 25.51 -1.24 0.84
CA ASP A 306 26.41 -2.26 0.29
C ASP A 306 26.19 -2.50 -1.21
N TRP A 307 24.95 -2.35 -1.68
CA TRP A 307 24.67 -2.47 -3.11
C TRP A 307 25.18 -1.27 -3.91
N VAL A 308 25.02 -0.06 -3.38
CA VAL A 308 25.46 1.19 -4.03
C VAL A 308 26.99 1.30 -4.03
N GLU A 309 27.61 1.05 -2.88
CA GLU A 309 29.03 1.36 -2.64
C GLU A 309 29.94 0.18 -3.05
N HIS A 310 29.46 -1.06 -2.91
CA HIS A 310 30.27 -2.27 -3.12
C HIS A 310 29.73 -3.18 -4.24
N GLY A 311 28.58 -2.85 -4.84
CA GLY A 311 27.98 -3.67 -5.88
C GLY A 311 27.34 -4.97 -5.38
N THR A 312 27.19 -5.13 -4.06
CA THR A 312 26.65 -6.34 -3.43
C THR A 312 25.13 -6.23 -3.33
N ALA A 313 24.41 -6.83 -4.28
CA ALA A 313 22.96 -6.84 -4.26
C ALA A 313 22.42 -7.63 -3.05
N PRO A 314 21.36 -7.16 -2.37
CA PRO A 314 20.78 -7.87 -1.24
C PRO A 314 20.09 -9.16 -1.71
N GLY A 315 20.33 -10.24 -0.96
CA GLY A 315 19.68 -11.54 -1.12
C GLY A 315 18.45 -11.64 -0.23
N THR A 316 18.33 -12.77 0.47
CA THR A 316 17.33 -12.95 1.53
C THR A 316 17.56 -11.95 2.66
N VAL A 317 16.47 -11.39 3.19
CA VAL A 317 16.49 -10.53 4.39
C VAL A 317 15.78 -11.23 5.53
N ASP A 318 16.35 -11.10 6.72
CA ASP A 318 15.77 -11.62 7.95
C ASP A 318 14.74 -10.60 8.48
N VAL A 319 13.55 -11.09 8.77
CA VAL A 319 12.45 -10.26 9.27
C VAL A 319 12.00 -10.82 10.62
N PRO A 320 12.45 -10.25 11.74
CA PRO A 320 11.99 -10.70 13.04
C PRO A 320 10.50 -10.43 13.19
N THR A 321 9.80 -11.32 13.85
CA THR A 321 8.50 -11.05 14.46
C THR A 321 8.74 -10.83 15.94
N VAL A 322 8.11 -9.84 16.52
CA VAL A 322 8.29 -9.44 17.92
C VAL A 322 6.97 -9.55 18.67
N ASP A 323 7.04 -9.72 19.97
CA ASP A 323 5.86 -9.69 20.82
C ASP A 323 5.20 -8.30 20.84
N ALA A 324 3.99 -8.21 21.38
CA ALA A 324 3.26 -6.93 21.44
C ALA A 324 3.98 -5.85 22.27
N ALA A 325 4.94 -6.23 23.11
CA ALA A 325 5.78 -5.32 23.88
C ALA A 325 7.05 -4.89 23.14
N PHE A 326 7.32 -5.43 21.94
CA PHE A 326 8.55 -5.25 21.16
C PHE A 326 9.82 -5.61 21.92
N THR A 327 9.70 -6.49 22.92
CA THR A 327 10.81 -6.89 23.79
C THR A 327 11.45 -8.19 23.35
N ASP A 328 10.66 -9.12 22.81
CA ASP A 328 11.12 -10.45 22.47
C ASP A 328 10.90 -10.75 20.98
N VAL A 329 11.94 -11.25 20.31
CA VAL A 329 11.79 -11.85 18.97
C VAL A 329 11.10 -13.20 19.14
N LEU A 330 9.90 -13.33 18.57
CA LEU A 330 9.10 -14.54 18.58
C LEU A 330 9.55 -15.54 17.52
N ARG A 331 9.97 -15.04 16.35
CA ARG A 331 10.40 -15.84 15.20
C ARG A 331 11.06 -14.96 14.14
N ASP A 332 12.12 -15.44 13.52
CA ASP A 332 12.66 -14.84 12.29
C ASP A 332 11.99 -15.42 11.03
N LEU A 333 11.66 -14.53 10.10
CA LEU A 333 11.10 -14.85 8.80
C LEU A 333 12.10 -14.49 7.72
N ASP A 334 12.56 -15.49 6.99
CA ASP A 334 13.35 -15.28 5.79
C ASP A 334 12.45 -14.76 4.66
N VAL A 335 12.82 -13.62 4.08
CA VAL A 335 12.12 -13.02 2.93
C VAL A 335 13.09 -12.85 1.77
N GLU A 336 12.85 -13.60 0.70
CA GLU A 336 13.61 -13.49 -0.54
C GLU A 336 13.12 -12.31 -1.40
N PRO A 337 13.97 -11.79 -2.31
CA PRO A 337 13.52 -10.86 -3.33
C PRO A 337 12.36 -11.44 -4.14
N PHE A 338 11.25 -10.73 -4.18
CA PHE A 338 10.03 -11.14 -4.86
C PHE A 338 10.22 -11.19 -6.38
N ASP A 339 9.83 -12.32 -6.98
CA ASP A 339 9.71 -12.46 -8.43
C ASP A 339 8.26 -12.20 -8.86
N ALA A 340 8.00 -11.03 -9.45
CA ALA A 340 6.66 -10.66 -9.89
C ALA A 340 6.28 -11.28 -11.25
N LEU A 341 7.24 -11.85 -11.98
CA LEU A 341 7.01 -12.62 -13.21
C LEU A 341 6.63 -14.08 -12.91
N ALA A 342 6.93 -14.56 -11.70
CA ALA A 342 6.52 -15.90 -11.27
C ALA A 342 4.99 -16.05 -11.33
N PRO A 343 4.48 -17.25 -11.72
CA PRO A 343 3.05 -17.51 -11.73
C PRO A 343 2.39 -17.30 -10.35
N VAL A 344 1.24 -16.63 -10.33
CA VAL A 344 0.46 -16.46 -9.10
C VAL A 344 -0.32 -17.74 -8.82
N HIS A 345 0.00 -18.41 -7.71
CA HIS A 345 -0.73 -19.60 -7.24
C HIS A 345 -1.99 -19.21 -6.45
N ALA A 346 -2.95 -18.59 -7.14
CA ALA A 346 -4.20 -18.15 -6.52
C ALA A 346 -5.06 -19.33 -6.02
N ALA A 347 -5.63 -19.20 -4.83
CA ALA A 347 -6.65 -20.14 -4.37
C ALA A 347 -7.97 -19.93 -5.12
N PRO A 348 -8.69 -21.00 -5.49
CA PRO A 348 -10.01 -20.90 -6.08
C PRO A 348 -10.95 -20.03 -5.22
N GLY A 349 -11.63 -19.07 -5.87
CA GLY A 349 -12.59 -18.19 -5.21
C GLY A 349 -11.99 -17.10 -4.30
N SER A 350 -10.66 -17.00 -4.16
CA SER A 350 -10.02 -15.93 -3.39
C SER A 350 -10.50 -14.55 -3.85
N LEU A 351 -10.95 -13.72 -2.91
CA LEU A 351 -11.38 -12.34 -3.19
C LEU A 351 -10.21 -11.39 -3.37
N ASN A 352 -9.01 -11.80 -2.97
CA ASN A 352 -7.76 -11.09 -3.24
C ASN A 352 -7.07 -11.56 -4.52
N ALA A 353 -7.52 -12.66 -5.12
CA ALA A 353 -7.10 -13.06 -6.46
C ALA A 353 -8.06 -12.51 -7.53
N GLY A 354 -7.56 -12.35 -8.76
CA GLY A 354 -8.41 -11.98 -9.91
C GLY A 354 -8.73 -10.49 -10.04
N TYR A 355 -7.95 -9.61 -9.41
CA TYR A 355 -7.93 -8.21 -9.81
C TYR A 355 -7.18 -8.05 -11.13
N HIS A 356 -7.60 -7.06 -11.90
CA HIS A 356 -6.89 -6.66 -13.11
C HIS A 356 -5.92 -5.56 -12.79
N TYR A 357 -4.82 -5.54 -13.53
CA TYR A 357 -3.89 -4.45 -13.52
C TYR A 357 -4.62 -3.15 -13.93
N VAL A 358 -4.49 -2.10 -13.11
CA VAL A 358 -5.07 -0.78 -13.36
C VAL A 358 -3.95 0.25 -13.51
N GLY A 359 -3.57 0.52 -14.75
CA GLY A 359 -2.65 1.59 -15.11
C GLY A 359 -2.23 1.51 -16.58
N HIS A 360 -1.57 2.56 -17.04
CA HIS A 360 -0.92 2.60 -18.35
C HIS A 360 0.59 2.40 -18.10
N TYR A 361 1.17 1.31 -18.57
CA TYR A 361 2.63 1.07 -18.53
C TYR A 361 3.21 1.00 -19.93
#